data_AF-A0A538LAP2-F1
#
_entry.id   AF-A0A538LAP2-F1
#
_cell.length_a   1.000
_cell.length_b   1.000
_cell.length_c   1.000
_cell.angle_alpha   90.00
_cell.angle_beta   90.00
_cell.angle_gamma   90.00
#
_symmetry.space_group_name_H-M   'P 1'
#
loop_
_entity.id
_entity.type
_entity.pdbx_description
1 polymer ?
#
loop_
_entity_poly.entity_id
_entity_poly.type
_entity_poly.pdbx_seq_one_letter_code
_entity_poly.pdbx_strand_id
1 'polypeptide(L)'
;MWSFRLTDSQRDALRLLLDAQGELGPSLTGAREALDLARWDDLPEAQLPWDRVSELAKLQRIGEADVVWDLANGMPARTGAGSRRARQRQ
;
A
#
# COMPACT_ATOMS: atom_id res chain seq x y z
N MET A 1 7.75 10.06 6.31
CA MET A 1 6.29 10.16 6.05
C MET A 1 5.58 9.49 7.20
N TRP A 2 4.72 10.19 7.93
CA TRP A 2 4.01 9.62 9.09
C TRP A 2 2.64 9.13 8.64
N SER A 3 2.31 7.89 9.01
CA SER A 3 0.97 7.32 8.84
C SER A 3 0.33 7.19 10.21
N PHE A 4 -0.91 7.63 10.34
CA PHE A 4 -1.71 7.50 11.55
C PHE A 4 -2.98 6.72 11.22
N ARG A 5 -3.30 5.74 12.06
CA ARG A 5 -4.54 4.95 11.95
C ARG A 5 -5.63 5.69 12.73
N LEU A 6 -6.69 6.09 12.02
CA LEU A 6 -7.90 6.63 12.64
C LEU A 6 -8.87 5.49 12.92
N THR A 7 -9.54 5.52 14.06
CA THR A 7 -10.71 4.66 14.28
C THR A 7 -11.87 5.13 13.39
N ASP A 8 -12.88 4.27 13.20
CA ASP A 8 -14.10 4.63 12.47
C ASP A 8 -14.75 5.91 12.98
N SER A 9 -14.94 6.03 14.30
CA SER A 9 -15.52 7.23 14.89
C SER A 9 -14.67 8.49 14.66
N GLN A 10 -13.35 8.39 14.70
CA GLN A 10 -12.45 9.53 14.45
C GLN A 10 -12.53 9.99 13.00
N ARG A 11 -12.57 9.04 12.07
CA ARG A 11 -12.69 9.29 10.64
C ARG A 11 -14.06 9.88 10.28
N ASP A 12 -15.13 9.35 10.85
CA ASP A 12 -16.49 9.87 10.63
C ASP A 12 -16.65 11.28 11.21
N ALA A 13 -16.08 11.54 12.40
CA ALA A 13 -16.04 12.89 12.95
C ALA A 13 -15.30 13.86 12.01
N LEU A 14 -14.17 13.44 11.43
CA LEU A 14 -13.42 14.29 10.49
C LEU A 14 -14.19 14.55 9.19
N ARG A 15 -14.89 13.54 8.67
CA ARG A 15 -15.78 13.70 7.51
C ARG A 15 -16.86 14.73 7.78
N LEU A 16 -17.55 14.62 8.92
CA LEU A 16 -18.59 15.57 9.32
C LEU A 16 -18.06 17.00 9.46
N LEU A 17 -16.85 17.18 9.98
CA LEU A 17 -16.22 18.49 10.09
C LEU A 17 -15.88 19.09 8.72
N LEU A 18 -15.40 18.28 7.77
CA LEU A 18 -15.15 18.72 6.40
C LEU A 18 -16.46 19.07 5.69
N ASP A 19 -17.49 18.24 5.83
CA ASP A 19 -18.80 18.48 5.21
C ASP A 19 -19.45 19.77 5.77
N ALA A 20 -19.22 20.08 7.06
CA ALA A 20 -19.71 21.31 7.69
C ALA A 20 -18.97 22.59 7.25
N GLN A 21 -17.79 22.49 6.63
CA GLN A 21 -17.06 23.67 6.12
C GLN A 21 -17.69 24.27 4.86
N GLY A 22 -18.56 23.55 4.14
CA GLY A 22 -19.18 24.02 2.90
C GLY A 22 -18.30 23.80 1.67
N GLU A 23 -17.97 24.85 0.90
CA GLU A 23 -17.15 24.69 -0.30
C GLU A 23 -15.69 24.33 0.07
N LEU A 24 -15.35 23.07 -0.16
CA LEU A 24 -14.01 22.55 0.02
C LEU A 24 -13.13 22.95 -1.17
N GLY A 25 -12.00 23.59 -0.88
CA GLY A 25 -10.92 23.73 -1.87
C GLY A 25 -10.34 22.37 -2.28
N PRO A 26 -9.63 22.28 -3.41
CA PRO A 26 -9.21 21.01 -4.02
C PRO A 26 -8.41 20.09 -3.08
N SER A 27 -7.62 20.65 -2.17
CA SER A 27 -6.88 19.87 -1.16
C SER A 27 -7.79 19.19 -0.14
N LEU A 28 -8.86 19.86 0.30
CA LEU A 28 -9.80 19.30 1.28
C LEU A 28 -10.77 18.31 0.63
N THR A 29 -11.11 18.52 -0.65
CA THR A 29 -11.85 17.53 -1.45
C THR A 29 -11.08 16.21 -1.54
N GLY A 30 -9.78 16.26 -1.90
CA GLY A 30 -8.95 15.06 -1.94
C GLY A 30 -8.78 14.40 -0.57
N ALA A 31 -8.67 15.20 0.51
CA ALA A 31 -8.63 14.66 1.87
C ALA A 31 -9.94 13.95 2.25
N ARG A 32 -11.10 14.50 1.85
CA ARG A 32 -12.42 13.91 2.11
C ARG A 32 -12.59 12.57 1.41
N GLU A 33 -12.17 12.47 0.15
CA GLU A 33 -12.15 11.23 -0.62
C GLU A 33 -11.19 10.20 0.00
N ALA A 34 -10.01 10.63 0.45
CA ALA A 34 -9.07 9.74 1.12
C ALA A 34 -9.65 9.13 2.42
N LEU A 35 -10.44 9.92 3.18
CA LEU A 35 -11.17 9.39 4.34
C LEU A 35 -12.20 8.35 3.94
N ASP A 36 -12.89 8.49 2.80
CA ASP A 36 -13.82 7.48 2.27
C ASP A 36 -13.16 6.13 2.02
N LEU A 37 -11.92 6.16 1.52
CA LEU A 37 -11.15 4.97 1.21
C LEU A 37 -10.46 4.35 2.44
N ALA A 38 -10.25 5.11 3.51
CA ALA A 38 -9.50 4.68 4.69
C ALA A 38 -10.27 3.73 5.64
N ARG A 39 -10.96 2.71 5.14
CA ARG A 39 -11.65 1.67 5.94
C ARG A 39 -10.70 0.56 6.38
N TRP A 40 -9.72 0.90 7.19
CA TRP A 40 -8.66 -0.03 7.60
C TRP A 40 -9.10 -1.03 8.67
N ASP A 41 -10.14 -0.73 9.46
CA ASP A 41 -10.58 -1.59 10.57
C ASP A 41 -11.45 -2.78 10.10
N ASP A 42 -12.15 -2.64 8.96
CA ASP A 42 -12.93 -3.73 8.35
C ASP A 42 -12.07 -4.69 7.50
N LEU A 43 -10.79 -4.36 7.28
CA LEU A 43 -9.91 -5.22 6.49
C LEU A 43 -9.37 -6.36 7.37
N PRO A 44 -9.43 -7.62 6.90
CA PRO A 44 -8.82 -8.71 7.62
C PRO A 44 -7.32 -8.45 7.77
N GLU A 45 -6.77 -8.84 8.93
CA GLU A 45 -5.32 -8.88 9.10
C GLU A 45 -4.70 -9.66 7.93
N ALA A 46 -3.70 -9.06 7.29
CA ALA A 46 -3.11 -9.62 6.07
C ALA A 46 -2.44 -10.98 6.38
N GLN A 47 -3.12 -12.06 6.02
CA GLN A 47 -2.65 -13.45 6.18
C GLN A 47 -1.73 -13.86 5.02
N LEU A 48 -0.75 -13.02 4.71
CA LEU A 48 0.27 -13.38 3.74
C LEU A 48 1.17 -14.48 4.32
N PRO A 49 1.68 -15.41 3.49
CA PRO A 49 2.67 -16.38 3.92
C PRO A 49 4.02 -15.66 4.12
N TRP A 50 4.14 -14.92 5.23
CA TRP A 50 5.27 -14.02 5.49
C TRP A 50 6.62 -14.74 5.43
N ASP A 51 6.71 -15.97 5.90
CA ASP A 51 7.92 -16.80 5.77
C ASP A 51 8.34 -16.93 4.30
N ARG A 52 7.38 -17.18 3.41
CA ARG A 52 7.63 -17.30 1.97
C ARG A 52 7.99 -15.95 1.34
N VAL A 53 7.37 -14.86 1.79
CA VAL A 53 7.69 -13.51 1.35
C VAL A 53 9.13 -13.17 1.70
N SER A 54 9.57 -13.42 2.94
CA SER A 54 10.93 -13.18 3.39
C SER A 54 11.96 -14.05 2.67
N GLU A 55 11.66 -15.32 2.40
CA GLU A 55 12.52 -16.18 1.56
C GLU A 55 12.70 -15.62 0.16
N LEU A 56 11.60 -15.24 -0.49
CA LEU A 56 11.63 -14.69 -1.85
C LEU A 56 12.37 -13.35 -1.90
N ALA A 57 12.17 -12.47 -0.92
CA ALA A 57 12.89 -11.20 -0.82
C ALA A 57 14.42 -11.42 -0.77
N LYS A 58 14.87 -12.39 0.05
CA LYS A 58 16.29 -12.77 0.15
C LYS A 58 16.83 -13.37 -1.16
N LEU A 59 16.10 -14.30 -1.77
CA LEU A 59 16.52 -14.97 -3.01
C LEU A 59 16.60 -14.00 -4.19
N GLN A 60 15.70 -13.03 -4.25
CA GLN A 60 15.60 -12.06 -5.34
C GLN A 60 16.40 -10.77 -5.08
N ARG A 61 16.84 -10.55 -3.84
CA ARG A 61 17.50 -9.32 -3.37
C ARG A 61 16.66 -8.06 -3.59
N ILE A 62 15.37 -8.15 -3.26
CA ILE A 62 14.40 -7.04 -3.32
C ILE A 62 13.73 -6.86 -1.94
N GLY A 63 12.94 -5.80 -1.76
CA GLY A 63 12.18 -5.59 -0.53
C GLY A 63 11.00 -6.55 -0.42
N GLU A 64 10.59 -6.88 0.81
CA GLU A 64 9.38 -7.70 1.04
C GLU A 64 8.12 -7.03 0.44
N ALA A 65 8.04 -5.71 0.46
CA ALA A 65 6.98 -4.95 -0.19
C ALA A 65 6.90 -5.23 -1.70
N ASP A 66 8.05 -5.31 -2.39
CA ASP A 66 8.11 -5.64 -3.81
C ASP A 66 7.64 -7.08 -4.08
N VAL A 67 7.98 -8.02 -3.19
CA VAL A 67 7.52 -9.41 -3.28
C VAL A 67 6.01 -9.50 -3.10
N VAL A 68 5.44 -8.81 -2.10
CA VAL A 68 3.99 -8.76 -1.87
C VAL A 68 3.29 -8.17 -3.10
N TRP A 69 3.86 -7.11 -3.69
CA TRP A 69 3.35 -6.52 -4.91
C TRP A 69 3.36 -7.49 -6.09
N ASP A 70 4.48 -8.18 -6.33
CA ASP A 70 4.61 -9.17 -7.40
C ASP A 70 3.60 -10.33 -7.20
N LEU A 71 3.46 -10.85 -5.98
CA LEU A 71 2.51 -11.93 -5.65
C LEU A 71 1.04 -11.49 -5.83
N ALA A 72 0.68 -10.29 -5.37
CA ALA A 72 -0.68 -9.76 -5.50
C ALA A 72 -1.08 -9.54 -6.96
N ASN A 73 -0.11 -9.26 -7.84
CA ASN A 73 -0.32 -9.09 -9.28
C ASN A 73 -0.21 -10.42 -10.06
N GLY A 74 -0.09 -11.57 -9.38
CA GLY A 74 0.08 -12.87 -10.01
C GLY A 74 1.39 -13.01 -10.80
N MET A 75 2.36 -12.15 -10.54
CA MET A 75 3.65 -12.20 -11.21
C MET A 75 4.51 -13.32 -10.63
N PRO A 76 5.20 -14.10 -11.49
CA PRO A 76 6.09 -15.13 -11.02
C PRO A 76 7.25 -14.51 -10.23
N ALA A 77 7.61 -15.14 -9.11
CA ALA A 77 8.80 -14.78 -8.35
C ALA A 77 10.01 -14.70 -9.29
N ARG A 78 10.75 -13.58 -9.26
CA ARG A 78 11.90 -13.36 -10.16
C ARG A 78 13.07 -14.24 -9.74
N THR A 79 13.03 -15.52 -10.09
CA THR A 79 14.18 -16.42 -9.89
C THR A 79 15.40 -15.80 -10.56
N GLY A 80 16.45 -15.52 -9.79
CA GLY A 80 17.55 -14.59 -10.10
C GLY A 80 18.47 -14.96 -11.28
N ALA A 81 17.92 -15.07 -12.49
CA ALA A 81 18.66 -15.23 -13.75
C ALA A 81 18.43 -14.07 -14.73
N GLY A 82 17.86 -12.94 -14.28
CA GLY A 82 17.49 -11.82 -15.14
C GLY A 82 18.46 -10.63 -15.18
N SER A 83 19.23 -10.35 -14.13
CA SER A 83 19.92 -9.04 -14.04
C SER A 83 21.25 -8.93 -14.79
N ARG A 84 21.72 -9.99 -15.48
CA ARG A 84 22.97 -9.93 -16.27
C ARG A 84 22.82 -9.49 -17.73
N ARG A 85 21.61 -9.27 -18.25
CA ARG A 85 21.44 -8.93 -19.69
C ARG A 85 21.31 -7.45 -20.03
N ALA A 86 21.32 -6.54 -19.05
CA ALA A 86 21.19 -5.10 -19.32
C ALA A 86 22.52 -4.31 -19.30
N ARG A 87 23.68 -4.96 -19.15
CA ARG A 87 25.00 -4.28 -19.04
C ARG A 87 25.96 -4.53 -20.20
N GLN A 88 25.51 -5.08 -21.32
CA GLN A 88 26.40 -5.47 -22.44
C GLN A 88 26.07 -4.81 -23.79
N ARG A 89 25.42 -3.63 -23.76
CA ARG A 89 25.28 -2.76 -24.93
C ARG A 89 25.43 -1.31 -24.50
N GLN A 90 26.67 -0.90 -24.29
CA GLN A 90 27.18 0.45 -24.51
C GLN A 90 28.70 0.40 -24.50
#